data_AF-A0A2Z3I6X5-F1
#
_entry.id   AF-A0A2Z3I6X5-F1
#
_cell.length_a   1.000
_cell.length_b   1.000
_cell.length_c   1.000
_cell.angle_alpha   90.00
_cell.angle_beta   90.00
_cell.angle_gamma   90.00
#
_symmetry.space_group_name_H-M   'P 1'
#
loop_
_entity.id
_entity.type
_entity.pdbx_description
1 polymer ?
#
loop_
_entity_poly.entity_id
_entity_poly.type
_entity_poly.pdbx_seq_one_letter_code
_entity_poly.pdbx_strand_id
1 'polypeptide(L)'
;MSIGIALYHTDNLSGQQAYHLATLFFKIINQNITDISYSDESNVYHSVTLDEIKQAIDAKAVKGFRFYSKDEKNPPWLASFGYTANAQEYFDYIDIQCDTAITENEIVQLLQEAAALAFIPYGVVYISDNVVDAYEYVMEEGVIAVPSYEQHFYGEMRHRFFTAVHAMKTACCVWFTLVT
;
A
#
# COMPACT_ATOMS: atom_id res chain seq x y z
N MET A 1 -12.08 -6.72 -11.76
CA MET A 1 -12.47 -5.75 -10.71
C MET A 1 -11.53 -5.99 -9.58
N SER A 2 -10.67 -5.02 -9.33
CA SER A 2 -9.51 -5.17 -8.46
C SER A 2 -9.65 -4.22 -7.28
N ILE A 3 -8.96 -4.54 -6.18
CA ILE A 3 -8.90 -3.71 -4.99
C ILE A 3 -7.55 -3.03 -4.95
N GLY A 4 -7.57 -1.75 -4.61
CA GLY A 4 -6.40 -0.95 -4.29
C GLY A 4 -6.45 -0.47 -2.85
N ILE A 5 -5.29 -0.41 -2.21
CA ILE A 5 -5.10 0.18 -0.89
C ILE A 5 -3.89 1.10 -0.98
N ALA A 6 -4.05 2.35 -0.57
CA ALA A 6 -2.97 3.31 -0.46
C ALA A 6 -2.88 3.79 0.99
N LEU A 7 -1.69 3.74 1.59
CA LEU A 7 -1.40 4.25 2.93
C LEU A 7 -0.33 5.31 2.80
N TYR A 8 -0.60 6.52 3.26
CA TYR A 8 0.29 7.67 3.08
C TYR A 8 0.88 8.13 4.41
N HIS A 9 2.00 8.85 4.33
CA HIS A 9 2.79 9.29 5.49
C HIS A 9 3.26 8.10 6.34
N THR A 10 3.78 7.08 5.67
CA THR A 10 4.34 5.89 6.33
C THR A 10 5.77 6.11 6.80
N ASP A 11 6.19 7.36 7.02
CA ASP A 11 7.57 7.76 7.34
C ASP A 11 8.08 7.14 8.67
N ASN A 12 7.14 6.80 9.56
CA ASN A 12 7.44 6.13 10.84
C ASN A 12 7.52 4.60 10.74
N LEU A 13 7.27 4.05 9.56
CA LEU A 13 7.23 2.61 9.33
C LEU A 13 8.58 2.16 8.78
N SER A 14 9.28 1.31 9.53
CA SER A 14 10.58 0.77 9.11
C SER A 14 10.46 -0.26 8.00
N GLY A 15 11.52 -0.45 7.20
CA GLY A 15 11.55 -1.50 6.17
C GLY A 15 11.23 -2.91 6.70
N GLN A 16 11.62 -3.23 7.95
CA GLN A 16 11.27 -4.51 8.58
C GLN A 16 9.77 -4.65 8.85
N GLN A 17 9.12 -3.58 9.31
CA GLN A 17 7.67 -3.55 9.52
C GLN A 17 6.92 -3.61 8.18
N ALA A 18 7.42 -2.91 7.17
CA ALA A 18 6.85 -2.93 5.82
C ALA A 18 6.95 -4.34 5.22
N TYR A 19 8.07 -5.01 5.41
CA TYR A 19 8.27 -6.40 4.96
C TYR A 19 7.30 -7.36 5.65
N HIS A 20 7.11 -7.20 6.96
CA HIS A 20 6.11 -7.96 7.70
C HIS A 20 4.71 -7.75 7.13
N LEU A 21 4.30 -6.50 6.86
CA LEU A 21 3.02 -6.20 6.22
C LEU A 21 2.89 -6.81 4.83
N ALA A 22 3.95 -6.75 4.01
CA ALA A 22 3.96 -7.36 2.69
C ALA A 22 3.72 -8.88 2.78
N THR A 23 4.47 -9.57 3.64
CA THR A 23 4.33 -11.02 3.81
C THR A 23 2.97 -11.41 4.40
N LEU A 24 2.43 -10.61 5.33
CA LEU A 24 1.08 -10.79 5.87
C LEU A 24 0.02 -10.63 4.80
N PHE A 25 0.13 -9.60 3.95
CA PHE A 25 -0.81 -9.36 2.85
C PHE A 25 -0.88 -10.56 1.90
N PHE A 26 0.26 -11.06 1.40
CA PHE A 26 0.27 -12.21 0.50
C PHE A 26 -0.28 -13.49 1.17
N LYS A 27 -0.06 -13.65 2.47
CA LYS A 27 -0.66 -14.73 3.26
C LYS A 27 -2.18 -14.60 3.37
N ILE A 28 -2.68 -13.39 3.60
CA ILE A 28 -4.13 -13.08 3.69
C ILE A 28 -4.84 -13.44 2.38
N ILE A 29 -4.30 -13.02 1.25
CA ILE A 29 -4.91 -13.31 -0.07
C ILE A 29 -4.61 -14.73 -0.60
N ASN A 30 -3.91 -15.55 0.21
CA ASN A 30 -3.49 -16.90 -0.14
C ASN A 30 -2.76 -16.97 -1.49
N GLN A 31 -1.83 -16.04 -1.73
CA GLN A 31 -1.02 -15.98 -2.95
C GLN A 31 0.47 -16.15 -2.62
N ASN A 32 1.19 -16.77 -3.55
CA ASN A 32 2.64 -16.87 -3.46
C ASN A 32 3.30 -15.60 -3.99
N ILE A 33 4.36 -15.16 -3.32
CA ILE A 33 5.26 -14.13 -3.83
C ILE A 33 6.14 -14.78 -4.91
N THR A 34 6.03 -14.30 -6.15
CA THR A 34 6.77 -14.85 -7.29
C THR A 34 7.96 -13.98 -7.68
N ASP A 35 7.90 -12.68 -7.40
CA ASP A 35 8.96 -11.73 -7.69
C ASP A 35 9.07 -10.69 -6.59
N ILE A 36 10.30 -10.26 -6.34
CA ILE A 36 10.62 -9.18 -5.40
C ILE A 36 11.64 -8.28 -6.06
N SER A 37 11.41 -6.98 -5.95
CA SER A 37 12.39 -5.98 -6.34
C SER A 37 12.58 -4.93 -5.25
N TYR A 38 13.76 -4.30 -5.23
CA TYR A 38 14.01 -3.15 -4.37
C TYR A 38 14.88 -2.11 -5.05
N SER A 39 14.77 -0.87 -4.61
CA SER A 39 15.66 0.23 -4.96
C SER A 39 16.65 0.50 -3.85
N ASP A 40 17.93 0.66 -4.20
CA ASP A 40 18.97 1.07 -3.27
C ASP A 40 19.08 2.60 -3.16
N GLU A 41 20.03 3.08 -2.36
CA GLU A 41 20.28 4.52 -2.18
C GLU A 41 20.62 5.26 -3.49
N SER A 42 21.18 4.55 -4.47
CA SER A 42 21.54 5.06 -5.80
C SER A 42 20.38 4.97 -6.80
N ASN A 43 19.18 4.58 -6.35
CA ASN A 43 18.00 4.32 -7.17
C ASN A 43 18.22 3.22 -8.23
N VAL A 44 19.15 2.28 -7.97
CA VAL A 44 19.32 1.10 -8.82
C VAL A 44 18.32 0.04 -8.38
N TYR A 45 17.61 -0.54 -9.35
CA TYR A 45 16.64 -1.60 -9.13
C TYR A 45 17.30 -2.97 -9.15
N HIS A 46 17.03 -3.76 -8.11
CA HIS A 46 17.52 -5.11 -7.96
C HIS A 46 16.35 -6.09 -7.91
N SER A 47 16.40 -7.17 -8.69
CA SER A 47 15.46 -8.30 -8.57
C SER A 47 16.10 -9.37 -7.70
N VAL A 48 15.39 -9.81 -6.68
CA VAL A 48 15.95 -10.62 -5.59
C VAL A 48 14.98 -11.68 -5.06
N THR A 49 15.51 -12.58 -4.25
CA THR A 49 14.79 -13.57 -3.46
C THR A 49 14.30 -13.01 -2.12
N LEU A 50 13.45 -13.77 -1.43
CA LEU A 50 12.97 -13.43 -0.07
C LEU A 50 14.09 -13.30 0.96
N ASP A 51 15.14 -14.13 0.86
CA ASP A 51 16.26 -14.10 1.79
C ASP A 51 17.17 -12.88 1.52
N GLU A 52 17.39 -12.57 0.24
CA GLU A 52 18.21 -11.42 -0.18
C GLU A 52 17.57 -10.09 0.21
N ILE A 53 16.26 -9.90 -0.02
CA ILE A 53 15.59 -8.67 0.41
C ILE A 53 15.62 -8.51 1.92
N LYS A 54 15.48 -9.60 2.68
CA LYS A 54 15.56 -9.55 4.14
C LYS A 54 16.94 -9.10 4.61
N GLN A 55 18.00 -9.65 4.02
CA GLN A 55 19.38 -9.22 4.29
C GLN A 55 19.60 -7.75 3.92
N ALA A 56 19.07 -7.29 2.79
CA ALA A 56 19.19 -5.90 2.36
C ALA A 56 18.47 -4.93 3.31
N ILE A 57 17.29 -5.30 3.81
CA ILE A 57 16.53 -4.53 4.81
C ILE A 57 17.32 -4.46 6.13
N ASP A 58 17.86 -5.59 6.61
CA ASP A 58 18.65 -5.64 7.84
C ASP A 58 19.94 -4.80 7.73
N ALA A 59 20.54 -4.75 6.53
CA ALA A 59 21.68 -3.90 6.21
C ALA A 59 21.32 -2.42 5.99
N LYS A 60 20.02 -2.06 6.04
CA LYS A 60 19.50 -0.71 5.74
C LYS A 60 19.86 -0.19 4.34
N ALA A 61 20.00 -1.10 3.37
CA ALA A 61 20.39 -0.77 2.00
C ALA A 61 19.19 -0.48 1.07
N VAL A 62 17.96 -0.51 1.60
CA VAL A 62 16.72 -0.46 0.82
C VAL A 62 16.03 0.89 1.02
N LYS A 63 15.77 1.59 -0.08
CA LYS A 63 14.91 2.79 -0.12
C LYS A 63 13.44 2.46 -0.38
N GLY A 64 13.18 1.39 -1.09
CA GLY A 64 11.82 0.94 -1.35
C GLY A 64 11.85 -0.45 -1.94
N PHE A 65 10.74 -1.17 -1.83
CA PHE A 65 10.64 -2.50 -2.39
C PHE A 65 9.23 -2.77 -2.90
N ARG A 66 9.13 -3.73 -3.81
CA ARG A 66 7.85 -4.21 -4.32
C ARG A 66 7.85 -5.72 -4.43
N PHE A 67 6.77 -6.31 -3.96
CA PHE A 67 6.53 -7.74 -3.99
C PHE A 67 5.40 -7.97 -4.96
N TYR A 68 5.49 -9.04 -5.76
CA TYR A 68 4.47 -9.39 -6.74
C TYR A 68 4.06 -10.84 -6.60
N SER A 69 2.79 -11.11 -6.92
CA SER A 69 2.31 -12.43 -7.32
C SER A 69 1.91 -12.35 -8.78
N LYS A 70 2.70 -12.98 -9.66
CA LYS A 70 2.41 -13.06 -11.09
C LYS A 70 1.71 -14.37 -11.43
N ASP A 71 0.78 -14.31 -12.37
CA ASP A 71 0.19 -15.47 -13.03
C ASP A 71 0.25 -15.23 -14.53
N GLU A 72 0.66 -16.23 -15.29
CA GLU A 72 0.75 -16.18 -16.75
C GLU A 72 -0.60 -15.84 -17.41
N LYS A 73 -1.71 -16.11 -16.71
CA LYS A 73 -3.06 -15.84 -17.22
C LYS A 73 -3.53 -14.41 -17.00
N ASN A 74 -2.91 -13.66 -16.07
CA ASN A 74 -3.38 -12.34 -15.64
C ASN A 74 -2.21 -11.34 -15.60
N PRO A 75 -1.73 -10.87 -16.78
CA PRO A 75 -0.72 -9.83 -16.82
C PRO A 75 -1.30 -8.47 -16.38
N PRO A 76 -0.50 -7.59 -15.74
CA PRO A 76 0.93 -7.78 -15.48
C PRO A 76 1.24 -8.56 -14.17
N TRP A 77 0.31 -8.60 -13.21
CA TRP A 77 0.39 -9.40 -11.98
C TRP A 77 -1.02 -9.57 -11.36
N LEU A 78 -1.21 -10.59 -10.53
CA LEU A 78 -2.44 -10.77 -9.75
C LEU A 78 -2.49 -9.84 -8.54
N ALA A 79 -1.36 -9.66 -7.88
CA ALA A 79 -1.27 -8.82 -6.70
C ALA A 79 0.12 -8.20 -6.56
N SER A 80 0.19 -7.02 -5.95
CA SER A 80 1.42 -6.35 -5.59
C SER A 80 1.32 -5.62 -4.26
N PHE A 81 2.46 -5.51 -3.59
CA PHE A 81 2.66 -4.68 -2.40
C PHE A 81 3.92 -3.84 -2.63
N GLY A 82 3.77 -2.52 -2.66
CA GLY A 82 4.85 -1.56 -2.75
C GLY A 82 5.05 -0.83 -1.43
N TYR A 83 6.31 -0.54 -1.11
CA TYR A 83 6.72 0.31 -0.01
C TYR A 83 7.79 1.27 -0.52
N THR A 84 7.61 2.55 -0.21
CA THR A 84 8.57 3.61 -0.53
C THR A 84 8.98 4.32 0.75
N ALA A 85 10.29 4.48 0.95
CA ALA A 85 10.89 5.23 2.04
C ALA A 85 11.87 6.27 1.53
N ASN A 86 11.87 7.44 2.16
CA ASN A 86 12.71 8.59 1.80
C ASN A 86 12.60 8.96 0.31
N ALA A 87 11.38 9.01 -0.23
CA ALA A 87 11.16 9.60 -1.55
C ALA A 87 11.51 11.09 -1.47
N GLN A 88 12.65 11.50 -2.04
CA GLN A 88 13.14 12.89 -1.93
C GLN A 88 12.17 13.93 -2.50
N GLU A 89 11.22 13.50 -3.32
CA GLU A 89 10.25 14.34 -4.01
C GLU A 89 8.79 14.11 -3.56
N TYR A 90 8.51 13.07 -2.76
CA TYR A 90 7.15 12.64 -2.40
C TYR A 90 7.07 12.13 -0.95
N PHE A 91 5.86 11.94 -0.42
CA PHE A 91 5.69 11.31 0.90
C PHE A 91 6.01 9.82 0.83
N ASP A 92 6.41 9.25 1.97
CA ASP A 92 6.52 7.79 2.10
C ASP A 92 5.11 7.17 2.08
N TYR A 93 4.97 6.09 1.32
CA TYR A 93 3.69 5.41 1.17
C TYR A 93 3.86 3.89 1.02
N ILE A 94 2.78 3.20 1.34
CA ILE A 94 2.53 1.80 0.96
C ILE A 94 1.39 1.79 -0.04
N ASP A 95 1.53 0.98 -1.08
CA ASP A 95 0.48 0.74 -2.04
C ASP A 95 0.29 -0.75 -2.28
N ILE A 96 -0.96 -1.17 -2.39
CA ILE A 96 -1.33 -2.56 -2.47
C ILE A 96 -2.38 -2.69 -3.56
N GLN A 97 -2.20 -3.65 -4.46
CA GLN A 97 -3.18 -3.96 -5.50
C GLN A 97 -3.43 -5.46 -5.52
N CYS A 98 -4.67 -5.87 -5.67
CA CYS A 98 -5.01 -7.27 -5.93
C CYS A 98 -6.24 -7.43 -6.80
N ASP A 99 -6.14 -8.31 -7.79
CA ASP A 99 -7.26 -8.79 -8.61
C ASP A 99 -7.80 -10.14 -8.11
N THR A 100 -7.56 -10.42 -6.83
CA THR A 100 -8.05 -11.61 -6.13
C THR A 100 -9.19 -11.22 -5.20
N ALA A 101 -10.09 -12.17 -4.91
CA ALA A 101 -11.11 -11.97 -3.90
C ALA A 101 -10.45 -11.81 -2.52
N ILE A 102 -10.45 -10.58 -2.00
CA ILE A 102 -10.14 -10.25 -0.61
C ILE A 102 -11.41 -9.72 0.05
N THR A 103 -11.68 -10.16 1.28
CA THR A 103 -12.85 -9.78 2.04
C THR A 103 -12.61 -8.49 2.82
N GLU A 104 -13.69 -7.82 3.22
CA GLU A 104 -13.62 -6.62 4.06
C GLU A 104 -12.89 -6.90 5.40
N ASN A 105 -13.15 -8.05 6.02
CA ASN A 105 -12.50 -8.44 7.27
C ASN A 105 -10.98 -8.62 7.10
N GLU A 106 -10.55 -9.17 5.97
CA GLU A 106 -9.13 -9.34 5.65
C GLU A 106 -8.43 -8.00 5.39
N ILE A 107 -9.11 -7.06 4.73
CA ILE A 107 -8.64 -5.67 4.60
C ILE A 107 -8.51 -5.03 5.97
N VAL A 108 -9.55 -5.10 6.82
CA VAL A 108 -9.53 -4.55 8.17
C VAL A 108 -8.41 -5.16 9.01
N GLN A 109 -8.18 -6.47 8.90
CA GLN A 109 -7.08 -7.15 9.60
C GLN A 109 -5.72 -6.57 9.18
N LEU A 110 -5.49 -6.39 7.87
CA LEU A 110 -4.25 -5.80 7.37
C LEU A 110 -4.05 -4.36 7.87
N LEU A 111 -5.11 -3.55 7.84
CA LEU A 111 -5.07 -2.16 8.30
C LEU A 111 -4.83 -2.05 9.80
N GLN A 112 -5.43 -2.93 10.60
CA GLN A 112 -5.19 -3.01 12.05
C GLN A 112 -3.74 -3.37 12.37
N GLU A 113 -3.16 -4.33 11.63
CA GLU A 113 -1.75 -4.67 11.80
C GLU A 113 -0.87 -3.47 11.46
N ALA A 114 -1.14 -2.76 10.36
CA ALA A 114 -0.36 -1.58 9.97
C ALA A 114 -0.41 -0.48 11.06
N ALA A 115 -1.59 -0.25 11.63
CA ALA A 115 -1.80 0.71 12.72
C ALA A 115 -1.08 0.34 14.02
N ALA A 116 -0.98 -0.95 14.31
CA ALA A 116 -0.26 -1.44 15.48
C ALA A 116 1.25 -1.25 15.36
N LEU A 117 1.78 -1.16 14.13
CA LEU A 117 3.21 -1.00 13.85
C LEU A 117 3.65 0.47 13.81
N ALA A 118 2.81 1.37 13.28
CA ALA A 118 3.12 2.78 13.17
C ALA A 118 1.86 3.66 13.11
N PHE A 119 2.02 4.93 13.47
CA PHE A 119 0.99 5.93 13.20
C PHE A 119 0.91 6.22 11.71
N ILE A 120 -0.22 5.87 11.09
CA ILE A 120 -0.52 6.09 9.67
C ILE A 120 -1.74 7.02 9.63
N PRO A 121 -1.55 8.32 9.31
CA PRO A 121 -2.63 9.30 9.43
C PRO A 121 -3.69 9.17 8.34
N TYR A 122 -3.35 8.53 7.21
CA TYR A 122 -4.22 8.49 6.06
C TYR A 122 -4.08 7.20 5.25
N GLY A 123 -5.21 6.62 4.88
CA GLY A 123 -5.27 5.52 3.94
C GLY A 123 -6.61 5.44 3.22
N VAL A 124 -6.57 4.92 2.01
CA VAL A 124 -7.74 4.77 1.12
C VAL A 124 -7.81 3.32 0.67
N VAL A 125 -9.01 2.75 0.73
CA VAL A 125 -9.35 1.49 0.05
C VAL A 125 -10.31 1.82 -1.07
N TYR A 126 -10.02 1.35 -2.28
CA TYR A 126 -10.77 1.64 -3.48
C TYR A 126 -10.88 0.41 -4.39
N ILE A 127 -11.80 0.48 -5.34
CA ILE A 127 -12.06 -0.57 -6.32
C ILE A 127 -11.84 0.01 -7.71
N SER A 128 -11.19 -0.75 -8.57
CA SER A 128 -10.94 -0.41 -9.98
C SER A 128 -11.42 -1.52 -10.91
N ASP A 129 -11.45 -1.25 -12.23
CA ASP A 129 -11.85 -2.25 -13.22
C ASP A 129 -10.81 -3.37 -13.33
N ASN A 130 -9.51 -3.01 -13.28
CA ASN A 130 -8.39 -3.94 -13.31
C ASN A 130 -7.21 -3.48 -12.41
N VAL A 131 -6.22 -4.37 -12.24
CA VAL A 131 -5.08 -4.17 -11.32
C VAL A 131 -4.13 -3.06 -11.78
N VAL A 132 -4.06 -2.78 -13.07
CA VAL A 132 -3.25 -1.69 -13.65
C VAL A 132 -3.88 -0.36 -13.28
N ASP A 133 -5.20 -0.21 -13.47
CA ASP A 133 -5.92 0.99 -13.04
C ASP A 133 -5.78 1.21 -11.52
N ALA A 134 -5.77 0.11 -10.73
CA ALA A 134 -5.54 0.22 -9.30
C ALA A 134 -4.14 0.76 -8.97
N TYR A 135 -3.13 0.34 -9.74
CA TYR A 135 -1.76 0.79 -9.59
C TYR A 135 -1.57 2.24 -10.05
N GLU A 136 -2.16 2.60 -11.19
CA GLU A 136 -2.09 3.95 -11.76
C GLU A 136 -2.71 5.00 -10.84
N TYR A 137 -3.79 4.67 -10.10
CA TYR A 137 -4.38 5.57 -9.10
C TYR A 137 -3.33 6.12 -8.12
N VAL A 138 -2.43 5.26 -7.63
CA VAL A 138 -1.38 5.67 -6.68
C VAL A 138 -0.24 6.40 -7.38
N MET A 139 0.09 5.98 -8.60
CA MET A 139 1.22 6.54 -9.36
C MET A 139 0.91 7.92 -9.95
N GLU A 140 -0.33 8.17 -10.39
CA GLU A 140 -0.75 9.43 -10.97
C GLU A 140 -1.19 10.45 -9.89
N GLU A 141 -1.88 10.02 -8.83
CA GLU A 141 -2.25 10.89 -7.70
C GLU A 141 -1.16 11.00 -6.61
N GLY A 142 -0.08 10.23 -6.75
CA GLY A 142 1.17 10.38 -6.00
C GLY A 142 1.86 11.74 -6.23
N VAL A 143 1.47 12.45 -7.29
CA VAL A 143 1.56 13.92 -7.37
C VAL A 143 0.26 14.48 -6.82
N ILE A 144 0.22 14.77 -5.50
CA ILE A 144 -0.89 15.37 -4.75
C ILE A 144 -1.98 15.96 -5.67
N ALA A 145 -2.98 15.14 -5.98
CA ALA A 145 -4.25 15.62 -6.47
C ALA A 145 -5.32 14.91 -5.66
N VAL A 146 -5.28 15.09 -4.34
CA VAL A 146 -6.49 15.15 -3.53
C VAL A 146 -7.53 15.88 -4.38
N PRO A 147 -8.55 15.18 -4.93
CA PRO A 147 -9.52 15.79 -5.82
C PRO A 147 -10.02 17.07 -5.16
N SER A 148 -10.26 18.13 -5.93
CA SER A 148 -10.57 19.46 -5.37
C SER A 148 -11.70 19.48 -4.32
N TYR A 149 -12.59 18.47 -4.29
CA TYR A 149 -13.60 18.30 -3.24
C TYR A 149 -13.04 17.75 -1.90
N GLU A 150 -11.94 16.99 -1.92
CA GLU A 150 -11.27 16.41 -0.76
C GLU A 150 -10.34 17.41 -0.06
N GLN A 151 -9.86 18.44 -0.78
CA GLN A 151 -9.04 19.52 -0.21
C GLN A 151 -9.78 20.29 0.91
N HIS A 152 -11.11 20.32 0.88
CA HIS A 152 -11.93 20.98 1.90
C HIS A 152 -11.82 20.29 3.26
N PHE A 153 -11.63 18.96 3.30
CA PHE A 153 -11.60 18.17 4.52
C PHE A 153 -10.23 18.21 5.22
N TYR A 154 -9.14 18.46 4.49
CA TYR A 154 -7.79 18.65 5.07
C TYR A 154 -7.68 19.91 5.95
N GLY A 155 -8.48 20.96 5.67
CA GLY A 155 -8.52 22.18 6.49
C GLY A 155 -9.27 22.00 7.83
N GLU A 156 -10.26 21.10 7.87
CA GLU A 156 -11.12 20.88 9.04
C GLU A 156 -10.65 19.72 9.95
N MET A 157 -9.83 18.80 9.45
CA MET A 157 -9.33 17.64 10.21
C MET A 157 -8.32 17.96 11.32
N ARG A 158 -7.97 19.24 11.56
CA ARG A 158 -7.21 19.63 12.77
C ARG A 158 -7.99 19.45 14.08
N HIS A 159 -9.30 19.14 14.04
CA HIS A 159 -10.11 19.13 15.26
C HIS A 159 -11.12 18.00 15.48
N ARG A 160 -11.27 16.98 14.62
CA ARG A 160 -12.31 15.96 14.86
C ARG A 160 -11.91 14.53 14.47
N PHE A 161 -11.95 13.66 15.48
CA PHE A 161 -11.95 12.20 15.38
C PHE A 161 -13.26 11.70 14.76
N PHE A 162 -13.22 10.81 13.78
CA PHE A 162 -14.37 9.95 13.42
C PHE A 162 -13.93 8.58 12.91
N THR A 163 -14.65 7.56 13.38
CA THR A 163 -14.69 6.18 12.86
C THR A 163 -15.94 6.06 11.97
N ALA A 164 -15.87 5.43 10.78
CA ALA A 164 -16.97 4.61 10.25
C ALA A 164 -16.67 3.96 8.88
N VAL A 165 -16.93 2.66 8.83
CA VAL A 165 -17.25 1.83 7.66
C VAL A 165 -18.74 2.02 7.31
N HIS A 166 -19.09 2.37 6.06
CA HIS A 166 -20.29 1.87 5.34
C HIS A 166 -20.35 2.31 3.86
N ALA A 167 -21.05 1.49 3.07
CA ALA A 167 -20.93 1.29 1.62
C ALA A 167 -21.74 2.22 0.68
N MET A 168 -21.41 2.09 -0.63
CA MET A 168 -22.15 2.45 -1.87
C MET A 168 -22.16 3.94 -2.25
N LYS A 169 -21.96 4.37 -3.51
CA LYS A 169 -22.04 3.78 -4.87
C LYS A 169 -21.21 4.68 -5.81
N THR A 170 -20.54 4.07 -6.81
CA THR A 170 -19.69 4.69 -7.86
C THR A 170 -18.44 5.42 -7.31
N ALA A 171 -17.28 4.78 -7.47
CA ALA A 171 -16.01 5.09 -6.78
C ALA A 171 -16.16 5.07 -5.23
N CYS A 172 -16.26 3.86 -4.65
CA CYS A 172 -16.27 3.71 -3.19
C CYS A 172 -14.85 3.86 -2.63
N CYS A 173 -14.44 5.08 -2.31
CA CYS A 173 -13.36 5.32 -1.36
C CYS A 173 -13.92 5.08 0.06
N VAL A 174 -13.46 4.05 0.75
CA VAL A 174 -13.76 3.85 2.17
C VAL A 174 -12.66 4.53 2.98
N TRP A 175 -13.06 5.50 3.80
CA TRP A 175 -12.16 6.31 4.62
C TRP A 175 -11.89 5.60 5.94
N PHE A 176 -10.61 5.35 6.23
CA PHE A 176 -10.20 4.81 7.53
C PHE A 176 -9.38 5.85 8.27
N THR A 177 -9.85 6.24 9.45
CA THR A 177 -9.02 6.89 10.47
C THR A 177 -8.65 5.83 11.50
N LEU A 178 -7.37 5.46 11.55
CA LEU A 178 -6.84 4.57 12.58
C LEU A 178 -6.71 5.36 13.88
N VAL A 179 -7.69 5.16 14.77
CA VAL A 179 -7.66 5.73 16.12
C VAL A 179 -6.87 4.76 17.00
N THR A 180 -5.67 5.18 17.42
CA THR A 180 -4.88 4.53 18.48
C THR A 180 -5.48 4.74 19.86
#